data_AF-A0AA37TFT4-F1
#
_entry.id   AF-A0AA37TFT4-F1
#
_cell.length_a   1.000
_cell.length_b   1.000
_cell.length_c   1.000
_cell.angle_alpha   90.00
_cell.angle_beta   90.00
_cell.angle_gamma   90.00
#
_symmetry.space_group_name_H-M   'P 1'
#
loop_
_entity.id
_entity.type
_entity.pdbx_description
1 polymer ?
#
loop_
_entity_poly.entity_id
_entity_poly.type
_entity_poly.pdbx_seq_one_letter_code
_entity_poly.pdbx_strand_id
1 'polypeptide(L)' 'MDPQPFNIDTEAGAETYLVDLLKKPKNRSMTEIARHCALRVRNPKIKAFFLTEGAKMLAEMKA' A
#
# COMPACT_ATOMS: atom_id res chain seq x y z
N MET A 1 -5.59 24.97 2.97
CA MET A 1 -5.47 23.97 1.90
C MET A 1 -5.61 22.61 2.56
N ASP A 2 -6.81 22.03 2.54
CA ASP A 2 -6.96 20.62 2.91
C ASP A 2 -6.08 19.81 1.96
N PRO A 3 -5.15 18.98 2.47
CA PRO A 3 -4.38 18.11 1.60
C PRO A 3 -5.38 17.22 0.89
N GLN A 4 -5.51 17.37 -0.42
CA GLN A 4 -6.35 16.49 -1.22
C GLN A 4 -5.98 15.04 -0.86
N PRO A 5 -6.97 14.16 -0.66
CA PRO A 5 -6.67 12.76 -0.41
C PRO A 5 -5.84 12.25 -1.59
N PHE A 6 -4.56 11.95 -1.34
CA PHE A 6 -3.66 11.36 -2.32
C PHE A 6 -4.24 10.00 -2.71
N ASN A 7 -4.93 9.95 -3.85
CA ASN A 7 -5.44 8.72 -4.40
C ASN A 7 -4.33 8.03 -5.19
N ILE A 8 -4.21 6.72 -4.99
CA ILE A 8 -3.30 5.86 -5.72
C ILE A 8 -4.12 5.21 -6.84
N ASP A 9 -3.86 5.66 -8.07
CA ASP A 9 -4.63 5.26 -9.26
C ASP A 9 -3.79 4.43 -10.26
N THR A 10 -2.51 4.21 -9.98
CA THR A 10 -1.58 3.44 -10.82
C THR A 10 -0.83 2.38 -10.00
N GLU A 11 -0.38 1.32 -10.68
CA GLU A 11 0.42 0.26 -10.05
C GLU A 11 1.77 0.81 -9.55
N ALA A 12 2.46 1.64 -10.34
CA ALA A 12 3.70 2.30 -9.93
C ALA A 12 3.52 3.20 -8.69
N GLY A 13 2.39 3.90 -8.59
CA GLY A 13 2.05 4.68 -7.40
C GLY A 13 1.79 3.81 -6.18
N ALA A 14 1.13 2.66 -6.37
CA ALA A 14 0.91 1.68 -5.31
C ALA A 14 2.22 1.08 -4.81
N GLU A 15 3.11 0.70 -5.72
CA GLU A 15 4.43 0.14 -5.41
C GLU A 15 5.29 1.13 -4.63
N THR A 16 5.42 2.38 -5.13
CA THR A 16 6.18 3.44 -4.44
C THR A 16 5.63 3.66 -3.03
N TYR A 17 4.31 3.70 -2.90
CA TYR A 17 3.66 3.88 -1.61
C TYR A 17 3.92 2.72 -0.65
N LEU A 18 3.86 1.47 -1.13
CA LEU A 18 4.11 0.27 -0.33
C LEU A 18 5.55 0.24 0.20
N VAL A 19 6.53 0.57 -0.64
CA VAL A 19 7.93 0.69 -0.23
C VAL A 19 8.08 1.71 0.91
N ASP A 20 7.49 2.89 0.76
CA ASP A 20 7.52 3.93 1.79
C ASP A 20 6.75 3.54 3.06
N LEU A 21 5.64 2.81 2.90
CA LEU A 21 4.83 2.30 4.01
C LEU A 21 5.66 1.31 4.85
N LEU A 22 6.30 0.35 4.20
CA LEU A 22 7.02 -0.77 4.81
C LEU A 22 8.41 -0.40 5.34
N LYS A 23 8.98 0.75 4.93
CA LYS A 23 10.16 1.34 5.59
C LYS A 23 9.96 1.49 7.10
N LYS A 24 8.72 1.74 7.55
CA LYS A 24 8.38 1.90 8.97
C LYS A 24 7.99 0.54 9.58
N PRO A 25 8.75 0.00 10.56
CA PRO A 25 8.48 -1.32 11.14
C PRO A 25 7.06 -1.50 11.67
N LYS A 26 6.48 -0.46 12.28
CA LYS A 26 5.10 -0.47 12.80
C LYS A 26 4.02 -0.71 11.73
N ASN A 27 4.34 -0.48 10.45
CA ASN A 27 3.42 -0.67 9.33
C ASN A 27 3.61 -2.02 8.62
N ARG A 28 4.58 -2.85 9.07
CA ARG A 28 4.90 -4.15 8.45
C ARG A 28 3.89 -5.22 8.88
N SER A 29 2.62 -5.01 8.57
CA SER A 29 1.54 -5.95 8.80
C SER A 29 0.50 -5.86 7.70
N MET A 30 -0.18 -6.98 7.43
CA MET A 30 -1.28 -7.00 6.46
C MET A 30 -2.44 -6.10 6.88
N THR A 31 -2.67 -5.92 8.18
CA THR A 31 -3.68 -5.00 8.71
C THR A 31 -3.42 -3.56 8.28
N GLU A 32 -2.18 -3.08 8.43
CA GLU A 32 -1.82 -1.71 8.04
C GLU A 32 -1.81 -1.54 6.52
N ILE A 33 -1.32 -2.53 5.77
CA ILE A 33 -1.39 -2.53 4.29
C ILE A 33 -2.85 -2.42 3.84
N ALA A 34 -3.76 -3.24 4.38
CA ALA A 34 -5.18 -3.22 4.03
C ALA A 34 -5.85 -1.90 4.40
N ARG A 35 -5.54 -1.35 5.57
CA ARG A 35 -6.03 -0.02 6.00
C ARG A 35 -5.61 1.07 5.02
N HIS A 36 -4.34 1.08 4.62
CA HIS A 36 -3.81 2.08 3.70
C HIS A 36 -4.38 1.93 2.29
N CYS A 37 -4.59 0.70 1.83
CA CYS A 37 -5.28 0.39 0.57
C CYS A 37 -6.71 0.96 0.57
N ALA A 38 -7.49 0.71 1.63
CA ALA A 38 -8.86 1.20 1.73
C ALA A 38 -8.97 2.74 1.76
N LEU A 39 -7.97 3.42 2.35
CA LEU A 39 -7.94 4.88 2.48
C LEU A 39 -7.48 5.59 1.20
N ARG A 40 -6.56 5.00 0.43
CA ARG A 40 -5.85 5.67 -0.66
C ARG A 40 -6.14 5.11 -2.04
N VAL A 41 -6.58 3.86 -2.15
CA VAL A 41 -6.81 3.23 -3.45
C VAL A 41 -8.31 3.15 -3.69
N ARG A 42 -8.81 3.79 -4.74
CA ARG A 42 -10.24 3.74 -5.11
C ARG A 42 -10.52 2.67 -6.17
N ASN A 43 -9.59 2.52 -7.12
CA ASN A 43 -9.72 1.59 -8.23
C ASN A 43 -9.59 0.13 -7.76
N PRO A 44 -10.60 -0.74 -7.97
CA PRO A 44 -10.56 -2.15 -7.57
C PRO A 44 -9.36 -2.94 -8.12
N LYS A 45 -8.92 -2.64 -9.36
CA LYS A 45 -7.75 -3.30 -9.94
C LYS A 45 -6.48 -2.95 -9.18
N ILE A 46 -6.31 -1.67 -8.88
CA ILE A 46 -5.17 -1.19 -8.09
C ILE A 46 -5.27 -1.68 -6.64
N LYS A 47 -6.47 -1.86 -6.08
CA LYS A 47 -6.64 -2.47 -4.74
C LYS A 47 -6.09 -3.88 -4.70
N ALA A 48 -6.47 -4.70 -5.69
CA ALA A 48 -6.00 -6.08 -5.79
C ALA A 48 -4.47 -6.13 -5.95
N PHE A 49 -3.91 -5.29 -6.83
CA PHE A 49 -2.46 -5.13 -6.99
C PHE A 49 -1.78 -4.74 -5.67
N PHE A 50 -2.25 -3.65 -5.03
CA PHE A 50 -1.67 -3.13 -3.79
C PHE A 50 -1.65 -4.17 -2.66
N LEU A 51 -2.74 -4.94 -2.50
CA LEU A 51 -2.80 -5.98 -1.47
C LEU A 51 -1.88 -7.17 -1.77
N THR A 52 -1.80 -7.58 -3.04
CA THR A 52 -0.97 -8.69 -3.49
C THR A 52 0.52 -8.34 -3.35
N GLU A 53 0.92 -7.20 -3.90
CA GLU A 53 2.32 -6.77 -3.87
C GLU A 53 2.75 -6.43 -2.44
N GLY A 54 1.87 -5.80 -1.65
CA GLY A 54 2.13 -5.54 -0.24
C GLY A 54 2.36 -6.83 0.58
N ALA A 55 1.59 -7.89 0.32
CA ALA A 55 1.78 -9.18 0.96
C ALA A 55 3.11 -9.83 0.58
N LYS A 56 3.48 -9.75 -0.71
CA LYS A 56 4.76 -10.27 -1.23
C LYS A 56 5.95 -9.53 -0.60
N MET A 57 5.97 -8.20 -0.64
CA MET A 57 7.03 -7.40 -0.03
C MET A 57 7.16 -7.66 1.48
N LEU A 58 6.02 -7.84 2.17
CA LEU A 58 6.01 -8.17 3.60
C LEU A 58 6.60 -9.56 3.87
N ALA A 59 6.34 -10.54 3.00
CA ALA A 59 6.91 -11.89 3.11
C ALA A 59 8.43 -11.88 2.86
N GLU A 60 8.88 -11.15 1.83
CA GLU A 60 10.32 -10.99 1.51
C GLU A 60 11.10 -10.34 2.66
N MET A 61 10.49 -9.42 3.41
CA MET A 61 11.11 -8.82 4.60
C MET A 61 11.24 -9.76 5.81
N LYS A 62 10.52 -10.89 5.80
CA LYS A 62 10.54 -11.90 6.88
C LYS A 62 11.38 -13.13 6.53
N ALA A 63 11.75 -13.28 5.25
CA ALA A 63 12.67 -14.30 4.77
C ALA A 63 14.11 -13.92 5.17
#